data_AF-A0A2D4WQ89-F1
#
_entry.id   AF-A0A2D4WQ89-F1
#
_cell.length_a   1.000
_cell.length_b   1.000
_cell.length_c   1.000
_cell.angle_alpha   90.00
_cell.angle_beta   90.00
_cell.angle_gamma   90.00
#
_symmetry.space_group_name_H-M   'P 1'
#
loop_
_entity.id
_entity.type
_entity.pdbx_description
1 polymer ?
#
loop_
_entity_poly.entity_id
_entity_poly.type
_entity_poly.pdbx_seq_one_letter_code
_entity_poly.pdbx_strand_id
1 'polypeptide(L)'
;MNAQFRHFLPLFMLGMSCLLASCQAPSITRGGFNSGSPAARTHAIEVTIKESRKTGRISRENLKSIVELLNADDDLVRFMAIGALTELSGDDLGYRFFDPRAVRFKAVQKWRAYALESNGTDVISIEPRVSTKNDTESGS
;
A
#
# COMPACT_ATOMS: atom_id res chain seq x y z
N MET A 1 50.17 -19.50 -69.79
CA MET A 1 50.80 -20.52 -68.91
C MET A 1 50.39 -20.23 -67.48
N ASN A 2 49.56 -21.12 -66.93
CA ASN A 2 49.39 -21.54 -65.52
C ASN A 2 48.96 -20.46 -64.50
N ALA A 3 47.67 -20.31 -64.20
CA ALA A 3 46.88 -21.07 -63.20
C ALA A 3 47.26 -20.73 -61.74
N GLN A 4 46.30 -20.26 -60.93
CA GLN A 4 45.77 -21.01 -59.78
C GLN A 4 44.62 -20.26 -59.07
N PHE A 5 43.65 -21.05 -58.61
CA PHE A 5 42.43 -20.76 -57.87
C PHE A 5 42.67 -20.12 -56.48
N ARG A 6 41.66 -19.41 -55.94
CA ARG A 6 40.98 -19.80 -54.69
C ARG A 6 39.72 -19.00 -54.40
N HIS A 7 38.70 -19.74 -54.00
CA HIS A 7 37.34 -19.33 -53.71
C HIS A 7 37.22 -18.59 -52.38
N PHE A 8 36.32 -17.62 -52.30
CA PHE A 8 35.61 -17.29 -51.06
C PHE A 8 34.13 -17.02 -51.39
N LEU A 9 33.30 -18.01 -51.11
CA LEU A 9 31.84 -17.91 -51.10
C LEU A 9 31.36 -17.08 -49.88
N PRO A 10 30.13 -16.54 -49.93
CA PRO A 10 29.65 -15.41 -49.14
C PRO A 10 29.07 -15.86 -47.78
N LEU A 11 29.24 -15.03 -46.75
CA LEU A 11 28.55 -15.19 -45.47
C LEU A 11 27.42 -14.16 -45.39
N PHE A 12 26.27 -14.53 -45.96
CA PHE A 12 25.00 -13.81 -45.81
C PHE A 12 24.40 -14.22 -44.46
N MET A 13 24.68 -13.45 -43.40
CA MET A 13 24.02 -13.60 -42.09
C MET A 13 23.35 -12.27 -41.73
N LEU A 14 22.22 -12.02 -42.40
CA LEU A 14 21.34 -10.89 -42.11
C LEU A 14 20.50 -11.24 -40.87
N GLY A 15 20.65 -10.42 -39.83
CA GLY A 15 20.25 -10.71 -38.46
C GLY A 15 18.74 -10.83 -38.23
N MET A 16 18.37 -11.95 -37.63
CA MET A 16 17.09 -12.23 -36.98
C MET A 16 17.04 -11.49 -35.62
N SER A 17 16.82 -10.18 -35.63
CA SER A 17 16.57 -9.36 -34.44
C SER A 17 15.15 -8.81 -34.48
N CYS A 18 14.24 -9.37 -33.66
CA CYS A 18 13.10 -8.69 -33.04
C CYS A 18 12.07 -9.69 -32.48
N LEU A 19 12.36 -10.36 -31.36
CA LEU A 19 11.35 -11.10 -30.58
C LEU A 19 11.55 -10.95 -29.06
N LEU A 20 12.09 -9.82 -28.60
CA LEU A 20 11.98 -9.42 -27.18
C LEU A 20 10.74 -8.54 -27.00
N ALA A 21 9.56 -9.13 -27.24
CA ALA A 21 8.31 -8.56 -26.75
C ALA A 21 8.31 -8.71 -25.23
N SER A 22 8.82 -7.69 -24.54
CA SER A 22 8.77 -7.55 -23.10
C SER A 22 7.30 -7.53 -22.67
N CYS A 23 6.80 -8.68 -22.20
CA CYS A 23 5.51 -8.76 -21.52
C CYS A 23 5.61 -8.01 -20.19
N GLN A 24 5.39 -6.69 -20.22
CA GLN A 24 5.20 -5.86 -19.04
C GLN A 24 3.83 -6.19 -18.45
N ALA A 25 3.71 -7.36 -17.81
CA ALA A 25 2.50 -7.72 -17.07
C ALA A 25 2.25 -6.63 -16.01
N PRO A 26 1.08 -5.98 -15.98
CA PRO A 26 0.79 -4.95 -14.99
C PRO A 26 0.87 -5.59 -13.60
N SER A 27 1.71 -5.03 -12.72
CA SER A 27 1.81 -5.50 -11.33
C SER A 27 0.41 -5.54 -10.70
N ILE A 28 0.07 -6.64 -10.04
CA ILE A 28 -1.20 -6.85 -9.32
C ILE A 28 -1.43 -5.80 -8.21
N THR A 29 -0.37 -5.09 -7.80
CA THR A 29 -0.39 -4.02 -6.80
C THR A 29 -0.58 -2.62 -7.40
N ARG A 30 -0.67 -2.49 -8.73
CA ARG A 30 -0.90 -1.21 -9.41
C ARG A 30 -2.36 -0.78 -9.20
N GLY A 31 -2.57 0.49 -8.80
CA GLY A 31 -3.91 1.11 -8.76
C GLY A 31 -4.29 1.83 -7.45
N GLY A 32 -3.49 1.70 -6.39
CA GLY A 32 -3.69 2.46 -5.15
C GLY A 32 -5.01 2.15 -4.43
N PHE A 33 -5.46 3.09 -3.58
CA PHE A 33 -6.66 2.93 -2.74
C PHE A 33 -7.97 2.74 -3.52
N ASN A 34 -8.08 3.31 -4.73
CA ASN A 34 -9.29 3.25 -5.55
C ASN A 34 -9.28 2.09 -6.56
N SER A 35 -8.30 1.19 -6.48
CA SER A 35 -8.22 0.04 -7.39
C SER A 35 -9.39 -0.92 -7.19
N GLY A 36 -9.86 -1.54 -8.28
CA GLY A 36 -10.78 -2.67 -8.21
C GLY A 36 -10.15 -3.94 -7.60
N SER A 37 -8.81 -4.02 -7.60
CA SER A 37 -8.05 -5.13 -7.01
C SER A 37 -7.92 -4.97 -5.49
N PRO A 38 -8.39 -5.93 -4.67
CA PRO A 38 -8.14 -5.94 -3.23
C PRO A 38 -6.64 -5.89 -2.90
N ALA A 39 -5.80 -6.60 -3.66
CA ALA A 39 -4.35 -6.64 -3.47
C ALA A 39 -3.67 -5.27 -3.67
N ALA A 40 -4.16 -4.47 -4.63
CA ALA A 40 -3.65 -3.12 -4.83
C ALA A 40 -4.04 -2.18 -3.67
N ARG A 41 -5.24 -2.35 -3.11
CA ARG A 41 -5.71 -1.56 -1.97
C ARG A 41 -4.97 -1.92 -0.68
N THR A 42 -4.78 -3.21 -0.39
CA THR A 42 -4.00 -3.64 0.79
C THR A 42 -2.54 -3.20 0.69
N HIS A 43 -1.94 -3.29 -0.50
CA HIS A 43 -0.59 -2.77 -0.73
C HIS A 43 -0.50 -1.25 -0.53
N ALA A 44 -1.50 -0.49 -0.97
CA ALA A 44 -1.55 0.96 -0.76
C ALA A 44 -1.61 1.32 0.74
N ILE A 45 -2.39 0.57 1.53
CA ILE A 45 -2.41 0.71 3.00
C ILE A 45 -1.02 0.45 3.58
N GLU A 46 -0.39 -0.67 3.22
CA GLU A 46 0.91 -1.06 3.76
C GLU A 46 2.00 -0.03 3.46
N VAL A 47 2.11 0.42 2.20
CA VAL A 47 3.07 1.44 1.80
C VAL A 47 2.84 2.73 2.59
N THR A 48 1.59 3.15 2.72
CA THR A 48 1.23 4.38 3.45
C THR A 48 1.62 4.30 4.92
N ILE A 49 1.30 3.19 5.60
CA ILE A 49 1.67 3.00 7.00
C ILE A 49 3.19 2.94 7.16
N LYS A 50 3.89 2.23 6.27
CA LYS A 50 5.36 2.16 6.29
C LYS A 50 6.01 3.53 6.15
N GLU A 51 5.54 4.36 5.22
CA GLU A 51 6.05 5.73 5.06
C GLU A 51 5.68 6.61 6.25
N SER A 52 4.50 6.40 6.83
CA SER A 52 4.07 7.14 8.01
C SER A 52 4.91 6.84 9.24
N ARG A 53 5.33 5.59 9.44
CA ARG A 53 6.29 5.18 10.49
C ARG A 53 7.65 5.83 10.30
N LYS A 54 8.12 5.93 9.06
CA LYS A 54 9.42 6.55 8.75
C LYS A 54 9.42 8.06 8.99
N THR A 55 8.33 8.73 8.61
CA THR A 55 8.25 10.20 8.61
C THR A 55 7.61 10.75 9.87
N GLY A 56 6.94 9.91 10.66
CA GLY A 56 6.07 10.33 11.77
C GLY A 56 4.86 11.13 11.29
N ARG A 57 4.48 11.02 10.01
CA ARG A 57 3.47 11.87 9.37
C ARG A 57 2.60 11.09 8.40
N ILE A 58 1.31 11.41 8.33
CA ILE A 58 0.41 10.92 7.29
C ILE A 58 -0.34 12.09 6.67
N SER A 59 -0.51 12.06 5.35
CA SER A 59 -1.31 13.06 4.67
C SER A 59 -2.81 12.80 4.83
N ARG A 60 -3.61 13.87 4.84
CA ARG A 60 -5.04 13.81 5.11
C ARG A 60 -5.78 12.99 4.05
N GLU A 61 -5.41 13.10 2.79
CA GLU A 61 -6.01 12.35 1.68
C GLU A 61 -5.78 10.85 1.82
N ASN A 62 -4.60 10.44 2.31
CA ASN A 62 -4.30 9.05 2.59
C ASN A 62 -5.12 8.55 3.78
N LEU A 63 -5.24 9.35 4.85
CA LEU A 63 -6.11 8.99 5.97
C LEU A 63 -7.57 8.81 5.53
N LYS A 64 -8.12 9.76 4.77
CA LYS A 64 -9.48 9.67 4.20
C LYS A 64 -9.65 8.43 3.33
N SER A 65 -8.66 8.12 2.49
CA SER A 65 -8.70 6.94 1.63
C SER A 65 -8.76 5.65 2.45
N ILE A 66 -7.97 5.54 3.52
CA ILE A 66 -8.02 4.37 4.42
C ILE A 66 -9.37 4.28 5.14
N VAL A 67 -9.95 5.41 5.58
CA VAL A 67 -11.30 5.43 6.20
C VAL A 67 -12.37 4.89 5.24
N GLU A 68 -12.32 5.24 3.96
CA GLU A 68 -13.28 4.71 2.97
C GLU A 68 -13.15 3.20 2.79
N LEU A 69 -11.95 2.64 2.97
CA LEU A 69 -11.72 1.20 2.91
C LEU A 69 -12.36 0.41 4.06
N LEU A 70 -12.83 1.05 5.13
CA LEU A 70 -13.66 0.39 6.16
C LEU A 70 -15.01 -0.10 5.61
N ASN A 71 -15.46 0.45 4.48
CA ASN A 71 -16.68 0.01 3.80
C ASN A 71 -16.43 -0.97 2.65
N ALA A 72 -15.17 -1.37 2.40
CA ALA A 72 -14.85 -2.28 1.31
C ALA A 72 -15.63 -3.60 1.42
N ASP A 73 -16.03 -4.16 0.28
CA ASP A 73 -16.71 -5.47 0.25
C ASP A 73 -15.76 -6.60 0.68
N ASP A 74 -14.48 -6.44 0.39
CA ASP A 74 -13.43 -7.40 0.74
C ASP A 74 -13.03 -7.31 2.23
N ASP A 75 -13.06 -8.47 2.89
CA ASP A 75 -12.80 -8.62 4.32
C ASP A 75 -11.36 -8.28 4.70
N LEU A 76 -10.39 -8.70 3.89
CA LEU A 76 -8.97 -8.42 4.14
C LEU A 76 -8.68 -6.93 4.02
N VAL A 77 -9.25 -6.26 3.02
CA VAL A 77 -9.13 -4.80 2.86
C VAL A 77 -9.67 -4.07 4.08
N ARG A 78 -10.86 -4.45 4.58
CA ARG A 78 -11.42 -3.85 5.81
C ARG A 78 -10.55 -4.10 7.03
N PHE A 79 -10.01 -5.32 7.17
CA PHE A 79 -9.16 -5.71 8.29
C PHE A 79 -7.87 -4.87 8.31
N MET A 80 -7.22 -4.75 7.16
CA MET A 80 -6.03 -3.93 7.00
C MET A 80 -6.32 -2.45 7.26
N ALA A 81 -7.47 -1.94 6.80
CA ALA A 81 -7.85 -0.55 7.00
C ALA A 81 -8.07 -0.21 8.48
N ILE A 82 -8.80 -1.04 9.23
CA ILE A 82 -8.98 -0.78 10.66
C ILE A 82 -7.66 -0.91 11.43
N GLY A 83 -6.82 -1.91 11.11
CA GLY A 83 -5.51 -2.05 11.74
C GLY A 83 -4.64 -0.80 11.54
N ALA A 84 -4.58 -0.31 10.30
CA ALA A 84 -3.88 0.92 9.95
C ALA A 84 -4.39 2.14 10.74
N LEU A 85 -5.71 2.33 10.82
CA LEU A 85 -6.31 3.45 11.54
C LEU A 85 -6.08 3.39 13.05
N THR A 86 -6.18 2.19 13.64
CA THR A 86 -5.89 1.98 15.07
C THR A 86 -4.42 2.20 15.41
N GLU A 87 -3.52 1.86 14.49
CA GLU A 87 -2.09 2.11 14.67
C GLU A 87 -1.78 3.61 14.61
N LEU A 88 -2.38 4.33 13.66
CA LEU A 88 -2.14 5.76 13.46
C LEU A 88 -2.71 6.64 14.58
N SER A 89 -3.85 6.27 15.14
CA SER A 89 -4.58 7.09 16.12
C SER A 89 -4.52 6.58 17.55
N GLY A 90 -4.23 5.29 17.76
CA GLY A 90 -4.33 4.62 19.05
C GLY A 90 -5.76 4.30 19.50
N ASP A 91 -6.79 4.57 18.69
CA ASP A 91 -8.20 4.33 18.99
C ASP A 91 -8.88 3.50 17.88
N ASP A 92 -9.92 2.74 18.23
CA ASP A 92 -10.76 2.01 17.28
C ASP A 92 -12.05 2.75 16.90
N LEU A 93 -12.37 3.85 17.60
CA LEU A 93 -13.59 4.66 17.48
C LEU A 93 -14.89 3.83 17.52
N GLY A 94 -14.85 2.68 18.19
CA GLY A 94 -15.95 1.73 18.30
C GLY A 94 -16.15 0.88 17.05
N TYR A 95 -15.21 0.85 16.10
CA TYR A 95 -15.30 -0.06 14.95
C TYR A 95 -15.03 -1.49 15.41
N ARG A 96 -15.97 -2.40 15.16
CA ARG A 96 -15.81 -3.84 15.34
C ARG A 96 -15.88 -4.52 13.99
N PHE A 97 -14.86 -5.32 13.67
CA PHE A 97 -14.73 -5.93 12.35
C PHE A 97 -15.90 -6.87 12.01
N PHE A 98 -16.37 -7.63 12.99
CA PHE A 98 -17.42 -8.65 12.82
C PHE A 98 -18.85 -8.10 12.95
N ASP A 99 -19.03 -6.82 13.26
CA ASP A 99 -20.36 -6.23 13.38
C ASP A 99 -21.08 -6.20 12.02
N PRO A 100 -22.42 -6.28 11.97
CA PRO A 100 -23.18 -6.07 10.75
C PRO A 100 -22.86 -4.72 10.10
N ARG A 101 -22.90 -4.63 8.76
CA ARG A 101 -22.56 -3.40 7.99
C ARG A 101 -23.26 -2.15 8.54
N ALA A 102 -24.55 -2.25 8.85
CA ALA A 102 -25.34 -1.13 9.39
C ALA A 102 -24.82 -0.62 10.75
N VAL A 103 -24.27 -1.51 11.58
CA VAL A 103 -23.69 -1.15 12.87
C VAL A 103 -22.33 -0.49 12.67
N ARG A 104 -21.48 -1.05 11.79
CA ARG A 104 -20.16 -0.49 11.45
C ARG A 104 -20.24 0.92 10.88
N PHE A 105 -21.31 1.24 10.15
CA PHE A 105 -21.52 2.58 9.56
C PHE A 105 -21.38 3.70 10.60
N LYS A 106 -21.89 3.53 11.83
CA LYS A 106 -21.75 4.54 12.89
C LYS A 106 -20.28 4.79 13.26
N ALA A 107 -19.48 3.74 13.36
CA ALA A 107 -18.04 3.87 13.62
C ALA A 107 -17.31 4.48 12.43
N VAL A 108 -17.68 4.13 11.20
CA VAL A 108 -17.13 4.78 9.99
C VAL A 108 -17.40 6.28 9.96
N GLN A 109 -18.59 6.73 10.40
CA GLN A 109 -18.88 8.16 10.51
C GLN A 109 -17.99 8.87 11.54
N LYS A 110 -17.66 8.22 12.67
CA LYS A 110 -16.69 8.76 13.64
C LYS A 110 -15.29 8.85 13.03
N TRP A 111 -14.87 7.83 12.28
CA TRP A 111 -13.60 7.86 11.54
C TRP A 111 -13.53 8.98 10.50
N ARG A 112 -14.64 9.22 9.78
CA ARG A 112 -14.73 10.34 8.83
C ARG A 112 -14.63 11.68 9.55
N ALA A 113 -15.32 11.84 10.68
CA ALA A 113 -15.19 13.05 11.50
C ALA A 113 -13.75 13.26 11.97
N TYR A 114 -13.10 12.22 12.50
CA TYR A 114 -11.68 12.26 12.90
C TYR A 114 -10.74 12.68 11.76
N ALA A 115 -10.95 12.14 10.55
CA ALA A 115 -10.15 12.50 9.37
C ALA A 115 -10.39 13.95 8.87
N LEU A 116 -11.50 14.56 9.27
CA LEU A 116 -11.79 15.98 9.03
C LEU A 116 -11.25 16.87 10.16
N GLU A 117 -11.39 16.45 11.41
CA GLU A 117 -11.00 17.20 12.61
C GLU A 117 -9.52 17.23 12.91
N SER A 118 -8.74 16.29 12.39
CA SER A 118 -7.27 16.24 12.54
C SER A 118 -6.64 17.56 12.05
N ASN A 119 -6.48 18.52 12.96
CA ASN A 119 -6.13 19.94 12.85
C ASN A 119 -5.59 20.45 11.50
N GLY A 120 -6.43 21.16 10.71
CA GLY A 120 -6.15 22.31 9.83
C GLY A 120 -4.98 22.28 8.82
N THR A 121 -4.16 21.24 8.83
CA THR A 121 -2.91 21.08 8.10
C THR A 121 -3.09 19.82 7.25
N ASP A 122 -2.55 19.82 6.02
CA ASP A 122 -2.67 18.68 5.10
C ASP A 122 -1.94 17.42 5.60
N VAL A 123 -1.16 17.54 6.68
CA VAL A 123 -0.33 16.48 7.23
C VAL A 123 -0.53 16.36 8.73
N ILE A 124 -0.81 15.14 9.17
CA ILE A 124 -1.09 14.74 10.55
C ILE A 124 0.20 14.13 11.12
N SER A 125 0.71 14.71 12.21
CA SER A 125 1.82 14.09 12.96
C SER A 125 1.30 12.88 13.73
N ILE A 126 1.98 11.75 13.59
CA ILE A 126 1.72 10.53 14.33
C ILE A 126 2.65 10.57 15.53
N GLU A 127 2.10 10.74 16.73
CA GLU A 127 2.90 10.52 17.93
C GLU A 127 3.17 9.02 18.05
N PRO A 128 4.44 8.56 18.00
CA PRO A 128 4.73 7.17 18.28
C PRO A 128 4.40 6.93 19.74
N ARG A 129 3.39 6.10 20.04
CA ARG A 129 3.18 5.63 21.40
C ARG A 129 4.37 4.75 21.77
N VAL A 130 5.32 5.33 22.51
CA VAL A 130 6.41 4.60 23.16
C VAL A 130 5.78 3.43 23.90
N SER A 131 6.12 2.21 23.50
CA SER A 131 5.92 1.03 24.33
C SER A 131 6.75 1.27 25.58
N THR A 132 6.12 1.70 26.67
CA THR A 132 6.68 1.65 28.02
C THR A 132 6.84 0.17 28.36
N LYS A 133 7.87 -0.45 27.78
CA LYS A 133 8.42 -1.72 28.25
C LYS A 133 9.01 -1.36 29.60
N ASN A 134 8.27 -1.68 30.65
CA ASN A 134 8.66 -1.43 32.03
C ASN A 134 10.10 -1.87 32.24
N ASP A 135 10.93 -0.90 32.60
CA ASP A 135 12.18 -1.11 33.31
C ASP A 135 11.83 -1.83 34.62
N THR A 136 11.93 -3.15 34.62
CA THR A 136 11.97 -3.94 35.86
C THR A 136 12.99 -5.04 35.67
N GLU A 137 14.22 -4.62 35.40
CA GLU A 137 15.40 -5.34 35.85
C GLU A 137 16.08 -4.42 36.87
N SER A 138 15.80 -4.61 38.17
CA SER A 138 16.79 -4.51 39.26
C SER A 138 16.12 -4.64 40.64
N GLY A 139 16.57 -5.63 41.42
CA GLY A 139 16.67 -5.51 42.87
C GLY A 139 15.58 -6.18 43.70
N SER A 140 15.69 -7.49 43.95
CA SER A 140 16.34 -8.05 45.15
C SER A 140 16.02 -9.54 45.33
#